data_AF-A9U8E5-F1
#
_entry.id   AF-A9U8E5-F1
#
_cell.length_a   1.000
_cell.length_b   1.000
_cell.length_c   1.000
_cell.angle_alpha   90.00
_cell.angle_beta   90.00
_cell.angle_gamma   90.00
#
_symmetry.space_group_name_H-M   'P 1'
#
loop_
_entity.id
_entity.type
_entity.pdbx_description
1 polymer ?
#
loop_
_entity_poly.entity_id
_entity_poly.type
_entity_poly.pdbx_seq_one_letter_code
_entity_poly.pdbx_strand_id
1 'polypeptide(L)'
;MADDTPSEPSIDQPSSSPEAVDDAQPAPTVEKMAADPADKTTVLANANPAFTLTVKQGDPAVVVPAGGEINGRENFTLALEDIAVPTKGDDLNAPPESVIQQGDYAVLDKVTYFPDVNLTPAGPIPINQGGLKIATVQFFVDSIKITFDGAGVYDGSRRDVKIGFSAEAKAADQSPGGSKDTAIFGDSYKFKNSDLVPEYTIVASSLSNGGYDSGINNASFQEGAITWRAVVTATDTDDKTIPMPLDGLTFSDELANVGVYVPGSFAVDGNAADPAYAGGTISYKFPDASTADSVKSTATITFKTWIPKNIYYYEKNGNFD
;
A
#
# COMPACT_ATOMS: atom_id res chain seq x y z
N MET A 1 -50.09 -72.36 -41.99
CA MET A 1 -49.17 -73.52 -42.15
C MET A 1 -49.03 -73.80 -43.64
N ALA A 2 -47.82 -74.20 -44.06
CA ALA A 2 -47.15 -74.03 -45.37
C ALA A 2 -46.62 -72.57 -45.54
N ASP A 3 -45.33 -72.24 -45.35
CA ASP A 3 -44.05 -72.80 -45.87
C ASP A 3 -44.06 -72.76 -47.41
N ASP A 4 -43.11 -72.18 -48.14
CA ASP A 4 -41.65 -72.16 -47.95
C ASP A 4 -41.02 -71.03 -48.84
N THR A 5 -39.80 -70.63 -48.50
CA THR A 5 -38.95 -69.59 -49.15
C THR A 5 -38.05 -70.29 -50.22
N PRO A 6 -36.87 -69.83 -50.71
CA PRO A 6 -36.13 -68.54 -50.64
C PRO A 6 -35.46 -68.11 -51.98
N SER A 7 -34.78 -66.95 -51.98
CA SER A 7 -33.32 -66.80 -52.26
C SER A 7 -32.95 -65.53 -53.05
N GLU A 8 -32.08 -64.70 -52.46
CA GLU A 8 -31.29 -63.60 -53.06
C GLU A 8 -30.02 -64.15 -53.76
N PRO A 9 -29.34 -63.42 -54.71
CA PRO A 9 -28.32 -62.43 -54.30
C PRO A 9 -27.99 -61.26 -55.27
N SER A 10 -27.61 -60.12 -54.66
CA SER A 10 -26.46 -59.19 -54.87
C SER A 10 -25.85 -58.78 -56.24
N ILE A 11 -25.47 -57.49 -56.26
CA ILE A 11 -24.43 -56.72 -57.02
C ILE A 11 -24.81 -56.10 -58.39
N ASP A 12 -24.83 -54.76 -58.48
CA ASP A 12 -24.06 -53.91 -59.43
C ASP A 12 -24.40 -52.40 -59.33
N GLN A 13 -23.36 -51.54 -59.24
CA GLN A 13 -23.37 -50.11 -59.65
C GLN A 13 -22.89 -50.05 -61.12
N PRO A 14 -23.21 -49.04 -61.99
CA PRO A 14 -23.14 -47.60 -61.69
C PRO A 14 -24.07 -46.62 -62.48
N SER A 15 -23.99 -45.33 -62.11
CA SER A 15 -24.06 -44.08 -62.94
C SER A 15 -25.29 -43.71 -63.81
N SER A 16 -25.94 -42.57 -63.50
CA SER A 16 -26.23 -41.47 -64.45
C SER A 16 -26.88 -40.21 -63.79
N SER A 17 -26.31 -39.03 -64.11
CA SER A 17 -26.68 -37.59 -63.86
C SER A 17 -28.12 -37.15 -64.25
N PRO A 18 -28.58 -35.85 -64.14
CA PRO A 18 -27.94 -34.57 -63.71
C PRO A 18 -28.80 -33.57 -62.84
N GLU A 19 -28.15 -32.44 -62.47
CA GLU A 19 -28.67 -31.05 -62.32
C GLU A 19 -29.66 -30.65 -61.20
N ALA A 20 -29.17 -29.81 -60.27
CA ALA A 20 -29.79 -28.52 -59.94
C ALA A 20 -28.78 -27.61 -59.20
N VAL A 21 -28.52 -26.46 -59.80
CA VAL A 21 -27.86 -25.28 -59.23
C VAL A 21 -28.64 -24.75 -58.02
N ASP A 22 -27.94 -24.42 -56.93
CA ASP A 22 -28.36 -23.33 -56.07
C ASP A 22 -27.15 -22.61 -55.48
N ASP A 23 -27.12 -21.31 -55.72
CA ASP A 23 -26.10 -20.36 -55.30
C ASP A 23 -26.27 -20.05 -53.80
N ALA A 24 -25.28 -20.41 -52.98
CA ALA A 24 -25.04 -19.75 -51.71
C ALA A 24 -23.57 -19.92 -51.31
N GLN A 25 -22.70 -19.10 -51.88
CA GLN A 25 -21.37 -18.88 -51.32
C GLN A 25 -21.55 -18.27 -49.92
N PRO A 26 -21.11 -18.92 -48.83
CA PRO A 26 -21.09 -18.26 -47.53
C PRO A 26 -20.12 -17.07 -47.64
N ALA A 27 -20.58 -15.90 -47.19
CA ALA A 27 -19.70 -14.75 -46.97
C ALA A 27 -18.49 -15.21 -46.13
N PRO A 28 -17.28 -14.69 -46.39
CA PRO A 28 -16.14 -15.05 -45.57
C PRO A 28 -16.44 -14.58 -44.14
N THR A 29 -16.69 -15.53 -43.26
CA THR A 29 -16.58 -15.33 -41.82
C THR A 29 -15.18 -14.78 -41.60
N VAL A 30 -15.10 -13.53 -41.15
CA VAL A 30 -13.89 -12.99 -40.53
C VAL A 30 -13.71 -13.82 -39.27
N GLU A 31 -13.04 -14.96 -39.41
CA GLU A 31 -12.54 -15.74 -38.29
C GLU A 31 -11.63 -14.78 -37.52
N LYS A 32 -12.16 -14.29 -36.40
CA LYS A 32 -11.40 -13.56 -35.40
C LYS A 32 -10.42 -14.57 -34.82
N MET A 33 -9.31 -14.83 -35.52
CA MET A 33 -8.14 -15.48 -34.95
C MET A 33 -7.75 -14.61 -33.77
N ALA A 34 -8.13 -15.04 -32.57
CA ALA A 34 -7.54 -14.51 -31.36
C ALA A 34 -6.06 -14.88 -31.46
N ALA A 35 -5.23 -13.91 -31.85
CA ALA A 35 -3.79 -14.06 -31.75
C ALA A 35 -3.46 -14.39 -30.30
N ASP A 36 -2.51 -15.30 -30.09
CA ASP A 36 -2.00 -15.56 -28.75
C ASP A 36 -1.50 -14.24 -28.13
N PRO A 37 -1.79 -13.98 -26.85
CA PRO A 37 -1.28 -12.82 -26.13
C PRO A 37 0.20 -12.57 -26.39
N ALA A 38 0.52 -11.43 -27.02
CA ALA A 38 1.89 -11.05 -27.33
C ALA A 38 2.41 -9.97 -26.37
N ASP A 39 3.73 -9.98 -26.14
CA ASP A 39 4.41 -8.86 -25.50
C ASP A 39 4.53 -7.69 -26.48
N LYS A 40 3.90 -6.57 -26.13
CA LYS A 40 3.81 -5.31 -26.88
C LYS A 40 4.53 -4.16 -26.17
N THR A 41 5.46 -4.47 -25.26
CA THR A 41 6.24 -3.45 -24.53
C THR A 41 6.91 -2.47 -25.48
N THR A 42 7.61 -2.95 -26.52
CA THR A 42 8.28 -2.09 -27.50
C THR A 42 7.30 -1.23 -28.30
N VAL A 43 6.12 -1.77 -28.65
CA VAL A 43 5.08 -1.03 -29.37
C VAL A 43 4.54 0.12 -28.52
N LEU A 44 4.24 -0.17 -27.25
CA LEU A 44 3.78 0.84 -26.29
C LEU A 44 4.85 1.91 -26.06
N ALA A 45 6.11 1.51 -25.84
CA ALA A 45 7.21 2.43 -25.60
C ALA A 45 7.48 3.35 -26.81
N ASN A 46 7.46 2.82 -28.03
CA ASN A 46 7.67 3.61 -29.25
C ASN A 46 6.57 4.65 -29.47
N ALA A 47 5.33 4.35 -29.07
CA ALA A 47 4.22 5.29 -29.13
C ALA A 47 4.28 6.37 -28.04
N ASN A 48 5.07 6.14 -26.99
CA ASN A 48 5.23 7.04 -25.84
C ASN A 48 6.73 7.34 -25.63
N PRO A 49 7.37 8.07 -26.56
CA PRO A 49 8.80 8.39 -26.44
C PRO A 49 9.11 9.26 -25.20
N ALA A 50 8.11 9.97 -24.69
CA ALA A 50 8.09 10.58 -23.38
C ALA A 50 6.77 10.24 -22.71
N PHE A 51 6.83 9.73 -21.48
CA PHE A 51 5.64 9.47 -20.68
C PHE A 51 5.23 10.74 -19.92
N THR A 52 3.94 11.02 -19.86
CA THR A 52 3.41 12.11 -19.02
C THR A 52 3.39 11.66 -17.56
N LEU A 53 4.50 11.87 -16.86
CA LEU A 53 4.65 11.53 -15.44
C LEU A 53 4.30 12.73 -14.55
N THR A 54 3.53 12.47 -13.50
CA THR A 54 3.37 13.36 -12.35
C THR A 54 3.82 12.64 -11.08
N VAL A 55 4.78 13.21 -10.37
CA VAL A 55 5.22 12.71 -9.06
C VAL A 55 4.59 13.56 -7.96
N LYS A 56 4.07 12.92 -6.90
CA LYS A 56 3.50 13.60 -5.74
C LYS A 56 4.07 13.03 -4.43
N GLN A 57 4.33 13.89 -3.45
CA GLN A 57 4.82 13.48 -2.13
C GLN A 57 4.31 14.41 -1.02
N GLY A 58 4.24 13.89 0.21
CA GLY A 58 3.84 14.61 1.42
C GLY A 58 2.36 14.46 1.80
N ASP A 59 1.98 15.05 2.93
CA ASP A 59 0.59 15.14 3.40
C ASP A 59 0.28 16.60 3.83
N PRO A 60 -0.52 17.36 3.05
CA PRO A 60 -1.18 16.95 1.80
C PRO A 60 -0.18 16.75 0.65
N ALA A 61 -0.50 15.84 -0.27
CA ALA A 61 0.36 15.52 -1.39
C ALA A 61 0.58 16.71 -2.34
N VAL A 62 1.85 17.07 -2.58
CA VAL A 62 2.27 18.16 -3.48
C VAL A 62 2.99 17.58 -4.69
N VAL A 63 2.79 18.18 -5.87
CA VAL A 63 3.51 17.80 -7.10
C VAL A 63 4.99 18.17 -6.97
N VAL A 64 5.85 17.18 -7.19
CA VAL A 64 7.30 17.39 -7.33
C VAL A 64 7.61 17.61 -8.81
N PRO A 65 8.11 18.79 -9.22
CA PRO A 65 8.44 19.03 -10.62
C PRO A 65 9.65 18.20 -11.06
N ALA A 66 9.79 17.97 -12.36
CA ALA A 66 11.01 17.40 -12.92
C ALA A 66 12.24 18.24 -12.52
N GLY A 67 13.32 17.55 -12.15
CA GLY A 67 14.52 18.11 -11.53
C GLY A 67 14.39 18.36 -10.02
N GLY A 68 13.22 18.08 -9.43
CA GLY A 68 12.93 18.27 -8.01
C GLY A 68 13.54 17.20 -7.11
N GLU A 69 13.40 17.44 -5.80
CA GLU A 69 13.86 16.53 -4.75
C GLU A 69 12.69 15.69 -4.21
N ILE A 70 12.94 14.39 -4.01
CA ILE A 70 12.01 13.43 -3.39
C ILE A 70 12.69 12.89 -2.13
N ASN A 71 12.02 12.93 -0.98
CA ASN A 71 12.46 12.20 0.21
C ASN A 71 12.25 10.70 -0.03
N GLY A 72 13.31 9.95 -0.31
CA GLY A 72 13.20 8.53 -0.65
C GLY A 72 12.75 7.62 0.51
N ARG A 73 12.81 8.13 1.75
CA ARG A 73 12.38 7.42 2.97
C ARG A 73 10.86 7.41 3.15
N GLU A 74 10.19 8.42 2.59
CA GLU A 74 8.74 8.55 2.56
C GLU A 74 8.15 7.89 1.31
N ASN A 75 6.84 7.59 1.36
CA ASN A 75 6.10 7.20 0.18
C ASN A 75 5.95 8.38 -0.79
N PHE A 76 5.90 8.09 -2.07
CA PHE A 76 5.49 9.02 -3.12
C PHE A 76 4.63 8.29 -4.16
N THR A 77 3.79 9.04 -4.84
CA THR A 77 2.92 8.53 -5.90
C THR A 77 3.55 8.84 -7.26
N LEU A 78 3.65 7.84 -8.12
CA LEU A 78 3.93 7.98 -9.54
C LEU A 78 2.61 7.89 -10.31
N ALA A 79 2.19 8.96 -10.99
CA ALA A 79 1.01 8.96 -11.83
C ALA A 79 1.42 9.11 -13.29
N LEU A 80 1.07 8.12 -14.10
CA LEU A 80 1.22 8.16 -15.55
C LEU A 80 -0.12 8.46 -16.18
N GLU A 81 -0.16 9.49 -16.99
CA GLU A 81 -1.38 9.98 -17.64
C GLU A 81 -1.22 9.92 -19.16
N ASP A 82 -2.36 9.88 -19.87
CA ASP A 82 -2.40 10.00 -21.33
C ASP A 82 -1.49 9.04 -22.12
N ILE A 83 -1.16 7.86 -21.57
CA ILE A 83 -0.35 6.85 -22.26
C ILE A 83 -1.10 6.42 -23.51
N ALA A 84 -0.54 6.69 -24.69
CA ALA A 84 -1.11 6.31 -25.97
C ALA A 84 -1.01 4.79 -26.16
N VAL A 85 -2.10 4.17 -26.59
CA VAL A 85 -2.19 2.73 -26.88
C VAL A 85 -2.46 2.57 -28.37
N PRO A 86 -1.45 2.29 -29.21
CA PRO A 86 -1.66 2.12 -30.64
C PRO A 86 -2.61 0.95 -30.94
N THR A 87 -3.71 1.22 -31.62
CA THR A 87 -4.71 0.22 -31.97
C THR A 87 -4.93 0.16 -33.47
N LYS A 88 -5.58 -0.91 -33.94
CA LYS A 88 -5.94 -1.05 -35.35
C LYS A 88 -6.92 0.02 -35.85
N GLY A 89 -7.66 0.71 -34.98
CA GLY A 89 -8.51 1.81 -35.44
C GLY A 89 -7.72 3.08 -35.76
N ASP A 90 -6.50 3.24 -35.23
CA ASP A 90 -5.65 4.39 -35.56
C ASP A 90 -5.21 4.36 -37.03
N ASP A 91 -4.82 3.16 -37.51
CA ASP A 91 -4.55 2.83 -38.91
C ASP A 91 -5.03 1.41 -39.23
N LEU A 92 -6.07 1.30 -40.07
CA LEU A 92 -6.67 0.03 -40.47
C LEU A 92 -5.71 -0.86 -41.27
N ASN A 93 -4.69 -0.27 -41.91
CA ASN A 93 -3.68 -0.99 -42.68
C ASN A 93 -2.47 -1.41 -41.85
N ALA A 94 -2.41 -0.99 -40.57
CA ALA A 94 -1.29 -1.32 -39.70
C ALA A 94 -1.16 -2.84 -39.52
N PRO A 95 0.06 -3.39 -39.66
CA PRO A 95 0.27 -4.81 -39.51
C PRO A 95 0.14 -5.21 -38.02
N PRO A 96 -0.31 -6.46 -37.72
CA PRO A 96 -0.67 -6.89 -36.36
C PRO A 96 0.42 -6.71 -35.30
N GLU A 97 1.69 -6.77 -35.69
CA GLU A 97 2.85 -6.59 -34.82
C GLU A 97 3.04 -5.14 -34.36
N SER A 98 2.56 -4.16 -35.14
CA SER A 98 2.75 -2.72 -34.88
C SER A 98 1.66 -2.07 -34.01
N VAL A 99 0.58 -2.80 -33.74
CA VAL A 99 -0.56 -2.35 -32.93
C VAL A 99 -0.80 -3.30 -31.76
N ILE A 100 -1.53 -2.84 -30.76
CA ILE A 100 -1.99 -3.60 -29.60
C ILE A 100 -3.35 -4.21 -29.92
N GLN A 101 -3.48 -5.50 -29.63
CA GLN A 101 -4.70 -6.29 -29.79
C GLN A 101 -5.23 -6.77 -28.44
N GLN A 102 -6.49 -7.20 -28.42
CA GLN A 102 -7.11 -7.71 -27.20
C GLN A 102 -6.35 -8.96 -26.72
N GLY A 103 -5.93 -8.95 -25.47
CA GLY A 103 -5.18 -10.03 -24.83
C GLY A 103 -3.67 -9.79 -24.77
N ASP A 104 -3.14 -8.87 -25.58
CA ASP A 104 -1.72 -8.47 -25.51
C ASP A 104 -1.37 -7.87 -24.15
N TYR A 105 -0.07 -7.78 -23.85
CA TYR A 105 0.41 -7.14 -22.63
C TYR A 105 1.67 -6.31 -22.88
N ALA A 106 1.99 -5.42 -21.95
CA ALA A 106 3.25 -4.69 -21.88
C ALA A 106 3.81 -4.75 -20.46
N VAL A 107 5.14 -4.73 -20.33
CA VAL A 107 5.85 -4.75 -19.06
C VAL A 107 6.81 -3.57 -19.01
N LEU A 108 6.54 -2.61 -18.13
CA LEU A 108 7.46 -1.50 -17.85
C LEU A 108 8.36 -1.94 -16.68
N ASP A 109 9.60 -2.31 -16.97
CA ASP A 109 10.55 -2.80 -15.97
C ASP A 109 11.27 -1.68 -15.21
N LYS A 110 11.70 -2.01 -14.00
CA LYS A 110 12.41 -1.07 -13.12
C LYS A 110 13.71 -0.54 -13.70
N VAL A 111 14.49 -1.37 -14.39
CA VAL A 111 15.83 -0.99 -14.87
C VAL A 111 15.71 0.10 -15.94
N THR A 112 14.72 -0.02 -16.82
CA THR A 112 14.50 0.91 -17.93
C THR A 112 13.73 2.15 -17.50
N TYR A 113 12.64 1.97 -16.74
CA TYR A 113 11.64 3.04 -16.59
C TYR A 113 11.66 3.73 -15.22
N PHE A 114 12.07 3.08 -14.15
CA PHE A 114 12.08 3.68 -12.82
C PHE A 114 13.24 3.14 -11.97
N PRO A 115 14.50 3.30 -12.43
CA PRO A 115 15.65 2.89 -11.66
C PRO A 115 15.61 3.52 -10.26
N ASP A 116 16.10 2.77 -9.28
CA ASP A 116 16.14 3.20 -7.88
C ASP A 116 14.78 3.43 -7.21
N VAL A 117 13.68 2.98 -7.82
CA VAL A 117 12.35 2.99 -7.23
C VAL A 117 11.91 1.55 -6.90
N ASN A 118 11.23 1.37 -5.77
CA ASN A 118 10.47 0.16 -5.45
C ASN A 118 8.99 0.53 -5.44
N LEU A 119 8.22 -0.09 -6.33
CA LEU A 119 6.76 0.09 -6.33
C LEU A 119 6.13 -0.73 -5.20
N THR A 120 5.02 -0.23 -4.66
CA THR A 120 4.18 -1.00 -3.75
C THR A 120 3.35 -1.98 -4.57
N PRO A 121 3.48 -3.31 -4.35
CA PRO A 121 2.70 -4.28 -5.11
C PRO A 121 1.20 -4.09 -4.93
N ALA A 122 0.46 -4.07 -6.04
CA ALA A 122 -0.97 -3.83 -6.05
C ALA A 122 -1.63 -4.37 -7.32
N GLY A 123 -2.95 -4.57 -7.25
CA GLY A 123 -3.76 -5.07 -8.36
C GLY A 123 -3.95 -6.58 -8.38
N PRO A 124 -4.58 -7.11 -9.45
CA PRO A 124 -4.94 -6.44 -10.70
C PRO A 124 -6.00 -5.34 -10.54
N ILE A 125 -5.81 -4.19 -11.19
CA ILE A 125 -6.72 -3.03 -11.16
C ILE A 125 -7.23 -2.75 -12.59
N PRO A 126 -8.56 -2.67 -12.83
CA PRO A 126 -9.08 -2.30 -14.14
C PRO A 126 -8.84 -0.82 -14.43
N ILE A 127 -8.34 -0.52 -15.62
CA ILE A 127 -8.28 0.83 -16.18
C ILE A 127 -9.53 1.04 -17.03
N ASN A 128 -10.36 2.00 -16.65
CA ASN A 128 -11.60 2.32 -17.33
C ASN A 128 -11.53 3.70 -17.98
N GLN A 129 -12.09 3.83 -19.18
CA GLN A 129 -12.37 5.11 -19.82
C GLN A 129 -13.89 5.28 -19.85
N GLY A 130 -14.41 6.12 -18.95
CA GLY A 130 -15.84 6.14 -18.64
C GLY A 130 -16.29 4.80 -18.04
N GLY A 131 -17.37 4.22 -18.57
CA GLY A 131 -17.89 2.92 -18.13
C GLY A 131 -17.24 1.71 -18.81
N LEU A 132 -16.27 1.91 -19.71
CA LEU A 132 -15.65 0.83 -20.47
C LEU A 132 -14.26 0.49 -19.95
N LYS A 133 -14.02 -0.81 -19.70
CA LYS A 133 -12.69 -1.34 -19.40
C LYS A 133 -11.81 -1.30 -20.63
N ILE A 134 -10.62 -0.69 -20.49
CA ILE A 134 -9.61 -0.60 -21.54
C ILE A 134 -8.51 -1.64 -21.33
N ALA A 135 -8.01 -1.74 -20.09
CA ALA A 135 -6.91 -2.62 -19.72
C ALA A 135 -6.99 -3.01 -18.24
N THR A 136 -6.07 -3.85 -17.81
CA THR A 136 -5.82 -4.19 -16.41
C THR A 136 -4.36 -3.92 -16.10
N VAL A 137 -4.07 -3.19 -15.02
CA VAL A 137 -2.70 -2.95 -14.55
C VAL A 137 -2.42 -3.73 -13.27
N GLN A 138 -1.21 -4.27 -13.17
CA GLN A 138 -0.69 -4.92 -11.97
C GLN A 138 0.70 -4.37 -11.66
N PHE A 139 0.91 -3.99 -10.41
CA PHE A 139 2.16 -3.45 -9.91
C PHE A 139 2.90 -4.54 -9.13
N PHE A 140 4.17 -4.71 -9.47
CA PHE A 140 5.15 -5.50 -8.73
C PHE A 140 6.27 -4.57 -8.29
N VAL A 141 7.11 -5.00 -7.35
CA VAL A 141 8.21 -4.17 -6.83
C VAL A 141 9.12 -3.64 -7.94
N ASP A 142 9.34 -4.45 -8.97
CA ASP A 142 10.31 -4.22 -10.04
C ASP A 142 9.69 -4.07 -11.44
N SER A 143 8.37 -4.08 -11.57
CA SER A 143 7.71 -4.03 -12.87
C SER A 143 6.25 -3.59 -12.79
N ILE A 144 5.76 -3.01 -13.88
CA ILE A 144 4.35 -2.71 -14.11
C ILE A 144 3.89 -3.54 -15.29
N LYS A 145 2.94 -4.46 -15.05
CA LYS A 145 2.33 -5.25 -16.12
C LYS A 145 0.98 -4.64 -16.51
N ILE A 146 0.82 -4.34 -17.78
CA ILE A 146 -0.42 -3.86 -18.38
C ILE A 146 -0.94 -4.95 -19.29
N THR A 147 -2.16 -5.42 -19.06
CA THR A 147 -2.85 -6.40 -19.93
C THR A 147 -3.98 -5.69 -20.65
N PHE A 148 -3.98 -5.73 -21.97
CA PHE A 148 -4.95 -5.04 -22.83
C PHE A 148 -6.19 -5.90 -23.06
N ASP A 149 -7.08 -5.98 -22.07
CA ASP A 149 -8.22 -6.92 -22.04
C ASP A 149 -9.60 -6.27 -22.16
N GLY A 150 -9.66 -5.01 -22.60
CA GLY A 150 -10.90 -4.29 -22.90
C GLY A 150 -11.69 -4.89 -24.08
N ALA A 151 -12.87 -5.44 -23.79
CA ALA A 151 -13.75 -5.98 -24.82
C ALA A 151 -14.32 -4.86 -25.72
N GLY A 152 -14.26 -5.05 -27.04
CA GLY A 152 -14.74 -4.06 -28.02
C GLY A 152 -13.88 -2.78 -28.09
N VAL A 153 -12.68 -2.80 -27.50
CA VAL A 153 -11.71 -1.70 -27.60
C VAL A 153 -10.75 -1.93 -28.77
N TYR A 154 -10.26 -3.16 -28.91
CA TYR A 154 -9.21 -3.53 -29.85
C TYR A 154 -9.73 -4.25 -31.10
N ASP A 155 -10.99 -4.03 -31.48
CA ASP A 155 -11.62 -4.62 -32.67
C ASP A 155 -11.43 -3.80 -33.96
N GLY A 156 -10.68 -2.69 -33.87
CA GLY A 156 -10.42 -1.76 -34.97
C GLY A 156 -11.44 -0.63 -35.10
N SER A 157 -12.47 -0.58 -34.25
CA SER A 157 -13.47 0.50 -34.30
C SER A 157 -13.08 1.76 -33.53
N ARG A 158 -12.18 1.63 -32.54
CA ARG A 158 -11.75 2.74 -31.68
C ARG A 158 -10.40 3.29 -32.08
N ARG A 159 -10.26 4.61 -31.94
CA ARG A 159 -9.04 5.37 -32.22
C ARG A 159 -8.63 6.13 -30.97
N ASP A 160 -7.38 6.56 -30.92
CA ASP A 160 -6.83 7.43 -29.88
C ASP A 160 -7.05 6.87 -28.47
N VAL A 161 -6.89 5.55 -28.32
CA VAL A 161 -7.05 4.88 -27.03
C VAL A 161 -5.92 5.32 -26.10
N LYS A 162 -6.29 5.71 -24.88
CA LYS A 162 -5.36 6.15 -23.84
C LYS A 162 -5.64 5.45 -22.53
N ILE A 163 -4.57 5.23 -21.77
CA ILE A 163 -4.65 4.71 -20.41
C ILE A 163 -3.88 5.63 -19.45
N GLY A 164 -4.23 5.55 -18.17
CA GLY A 164 -3.51 6.21 -17.10
C GLY A 164 -3.69 5.43 -15.81
N PHE A 165 -2.70 5.50 -14.94
CA PHE A 165 -2.69 4.80 -13.65
C PHE A 165 -1.71 5.47 -12.69
N SER A 166 -1.90 5.20 -11.40
CA SER A 166 -1.02 5.67 -10.34
C SER A 166 -0.52 4.52 -9.48
N ALA A 167 0.73 4.60 -9.03
CA ALA A 167 1.36 3.65 -8.14
C ALA A 167 1.98 4.36 -6.94
N GLU A 168 1.81 3.80 -5.75
CA GLU A 168 2.58 4.18 -4.56
C GLU A 168 3.96 3.54 -4.62
N ALA A 169 4.99 4.28 -4.23
CA ALA A 169 6.37 3.85 -4.34
C ALA A 169 7.24 4.43 -3.22
N LYS A 170 8.43 3.84 -3.05
CA LYS A 170 9.53 4.38 -2.25
C LYS A 170 10.83 4.31 -3.03
N ALA A 171 11.86 5.04 -2.59
CA ALA A 171 13.20 4.83 -3.11
C ALA A 171 13.72 3.44 -2.72
N ALA A 172 14.57 2.87 -3.57
CA ALA A 172 15.25 1.61 -3.30
C ALA A 172 16.33 1.78 -2.21
N ASP A 173 16.99 2.94 -2.18
CA ASP A 173 17.90 3.34 -1.11
C ASP A 173 17.21 4.37 -0.20
N GLN A 174 16.98 3.95 1.05
CA GLN A 174 16.33 4.74 2.09
C GLN A 174 17.30 5.13 3.20
N SER A 175 18.61 5.04 2.93
CA SER A 175 19.66 5.40 3.89
C SER A 175 19.47 6.85 4.36
N PRO A 176 19.42 7.12 5.68
CA PRO A 176 19.28 8.47 6.22
C PRO A 176 20.39 9.41 5.73
N GLY A 177 20.03 10.64 5.38
CA GLY A 177 20.96 11.65 4.83
C GLY A 177 21.50 11.33 3.44
N GLY A 178 21.08 10.21 2.84
CA GLY A 178 21.49 9.76 1.51
C GLY A 178 21.02 10.69 0.39
N SER A 179 21.81 10.78 -0.68
CA SER A 179 21.48 11.59 -1.85
C SER A 179 21.86 10.86 -3.12
N LYS A 180 20.93 10.75 -4.08
CA LYS A 180 21.17 10.07 -5.35
C LYS A 180 20.31 10.67 -6.47
N ASP A 181 20.93 10.96 -7.60
CA ASP A 181 20.21 11.35 -8.82
C ASP A 181 19.58 10.10 -9.47
N THR A 182 18.36 10.24 -9.99
CA THR A 182 17.64 9.18 -10.72
C THR A 182 16.87 9.75 -11.91
N ALA A 183 16.45 8.88 -12.82
CA ALA A 183 15.50 9.20 -13.87
C ALA A 183 14.27 8.31 -13.72
N ILE A 184 13.08 8.89 -13.68
CA ILE A 184 11.81 8.16 -13.57
C ILE A 184 10.99 8.50 -14.81
N PHE A 185 10.70 7.48 -15.63
CA PHE A 185 10.04 7.56 -16.92
C PHE A 185 10.64 8.63 -17.87
N GLY A 186 11.96 8.83 -17.79
CA GLY A 186 12.72 9.79 -18.59
C GLY A 186 12.93 11.16 -17.92
N ASP A 187 12.11 11.50 -16.92
CA ASP A 187 12.26 12.75 -16.16
C ASP A 187 13.32 12.60 -15.07
N SER A 188 14.17 13.61 -14.92
CA SER A 188 15.23 13.61 -13.90
C SER A 188 14.67 13.99 -12.52
N TYR A 189 15.11 13.31 -11.47
CA TYR A 189 14.80 13.63 -10.07
C TYR A 189 16.02 13.39 -9.19
N LYS A 190 15.97 13.89 -7.96
CA LYS A 190 16.97 13.60 -6.94
C LYS A 190 16.31 13.02 -5.70
N PHE A 191 16.70 11.81 -5.32
CA PHE A 191 16.42 11.33 -3.97
C PHE A 191 17.31 12.07 -2.99
N LYS A 192 16.68 12.70 -2.00
CA LYS A 192 17.35 13.38 -0.90
C LYS A 192 16.66 12.94 0.39
N ASN A 193 17.22 11.91 0.98
CA ASN A 193 16.69 11.28 2.17
C ASN A 193 16.94 12.19 3.37
N SER A 194 15.89 12.40 4.16
CA SER A 194 15.99 13.08 5.45
C SER A 194 17.01 12.38 6.36
N ASP A 195 17.62 13.16 7.25
CA ASP A 195 18.31 12.60 8.42
C ASP A 195 17.29 11.94 9.36
N LEU A 196 17.78 11.15 10.31
CA LEU A 196 16.92 10.59 11.35
C LEU A 196 16.36 11.71 12.23
N VAL A 197 15.04 11.76 12.36
CA VAL A 197 14.32 12.75 13.19
C VAL A 197 13.46 11.98 14.18
N PRO A 198 13.68 12.11 15.49
CA PRO A 198 12.91 11.35 16.46
C PRO A 198 11.49 11.91 16.61
N GLU A 199 10.53 11.00 16.65
CA GLU A 199 9.16 11.20 17.11
C GLU A 199 8.97 10.44 18.43
N TYR A 200 8.33 11.10 19.40
CA TYR A 200 8.11 10.57 20.73
C TYR A 200 6.62 10.43 21.02
N THR A 201 6.23 9.27 21.54
CA THR A 201 4.85 8.99 21.93
C THR A 201 4.82 8.51 23.39
N ILE A 202 3.83 8.99 24.15
CA ILE A 202 3.55 8.53 25.50
C ILE A 202 2.12 8.03 25.55
N VAL A 203 1.95 6.74 25.84
CA VAL A 203 0.63 6.13 26.08
C VAL A 203 0.46 5.90 27.57
N ALA A 204 -0.37 6.72 28.21
CA ALA A 204 -0.71 6.61 29.62
C ALA A 204 -1.99 5.80 29.83
N SER A 205 -2.01 4.98 30.89
CA SER A 205 -3.16 4.18 31.30
C SER A 205 -3.13 3.92 32.80
N SER A 206 -4.29 3.66 33.39
CA SER A 206 -4.39 3.16 34.77
C SER A 206 -4.48 1.64 34.78
N LEU A 207 -3.64 1.00 35.60
CA LEU A 207 -3.74 -0.43 35.91
C LEU A 207 -4.75 -0.71 37.03
N SER A 208 -5.34 0.33 37.59
CA SER A 208 -6.30 0.25 38.69
C SER A 208 -7.76 0.29 38.22
N ASN A 209 -8.04 0.18 36.92
CA ASN A 209 -9.40 0.18 36.39
C ASN A 209 -10.18 -1.09 36.79
N GLY A 210 -11.44 -0.92 37.20
CA GLY A 210 -12.35 -1.97 37.68
C GLY A 210 -13.06 -2.80 36.60
N GLY A 211 -12.72 -2.62 35.32
CA GLY A 211 -13.36 -3.33 34.21
C GLY A 211 -14.54 -2.54 33.63
N TYR A 212 -15.75 -3.14 33.62
CA TYR A 212 -16.95 -2.59 32.96
C TYR A 212 -17.45 -1.27 33.57
N ASP A 213 -17.19 -1.04 34.85
CA ASP A 213 -17.40 0.25 35.50
C ASP A 213 -16.10 1.04 35.45
N SER A 214 -16.16 2.31 35.05
CA SER A 214 -15.04 3.27 35.02
C SER A 214 -14.44 3.61 36.40
N GLY A 215 -14.69 2.77 37.41
CA GLY A 215 -14.23 2.91 38.78
C GLY A 215 -12.88 2.24 39.06
N ILE A 216 -12.40 2.45 40.28
CA ILE A 216 -11.16 1.88 40.80
C ILE A 216 -11.42 0.42 41.23
N ASN A 217 -10.54 -0.52 40.85
CA ASN A 217 -10.64 -1.91 41.25
C ASN A 217 -10.47 -2.09 42.77
N ASN A 218 -11.05 -3.16 43.32
CA ASN A 218 -11.12 -3.36 44.77
C ASN A 218 -9.75 -3.40 45.46
N ALA A 219 -8.74 -4.02 44.84
CA ALA A 219 -7.39 -4.09 45.41
C ALA A 219 -6.75 -2.70 45.54
N SER A 220 -6.86 -1.88 44.49
CA SER A 220 -6.34 -0.50 44.48
C SER A 220 -7.11 0.40 45.44
N PHE A 221 -8.43 0.20 45.56
CA PHE A 221 -9.25 0.91 46.54
C PHE A 221 -8.89 0.58 47.99
N GLN A 222 -8.66 -0.70 48.30
CA GLN A 222 -8.20 -1.15 49.63
C GLN A 222 -6.80 -0.65 49.97
N GLU A 223 -5.89 -0.62 48.98
CA GLU A 223 -4.57 -0.01 49.14
C GLU A 223 -4.67 1.51 49.31
N GLY A 224 -5.70 2.14 48.76
CA GLY A 224 -5.88 3.59 48.76
C GLY A 224 -5.06 4.30 47.67
N ALA A 225 -4.53 3.57 46.69
CA ALA A 225 -3.63 4.09 45.66
C ALA A 225 -4.00 3.62 44.24
N ILE A 226 -3.78 4.48 43.25
CA ILE A 226 -3.95 4.19 41.83
C ILE A 226 -2.58 3.87 41.23
N THR A 227 -2.46 2.76 40.52
CA THR A 227 -1.27 2.40 39.75
C THR A 227 -1.40 2.90 38.32
N TRP A 228 -0.44 3.73 37.90
CA TRP A 228 -0.33 4.28 36.56
C TRP A 228 0.75 3.56 35.77
N ARG A 229 0.53 3.49 34.45
CA ARG A 229 1.50 3.00 33.47
C ARG A 229 1.61 4.01 32.34
N ALA A 230 2.81 4.46 32.07
CA ALA A 230 3.16 5.23 30.88
C ALA A 230 4.12 4.41 30.02
N VAL A 231 3.77 4.19 28.75
CA VAL A 231 4.67 3.58 27.77
C VAL A 231 5.22 4.70 26.90
N VAL A 232 6.52 4.93 27.01
CA VAL A 232 7.24 5.91 26.20
C VAL A 232 7.91 5.18 25.05
N THR A 233 7.70 5.66 23.82
CA THR A 233 8.34 5.13 22.62
C THR A 233 9.00 6.26 21.82
N ALA A 234 10.17 5.99 21.28
CA ALA A 234 10.93 6.89 20.41
C ALA A 234 11.27 6.17 19.11
N THR A 235 10.77 6.67 17.99
CA THR A 235 11.02 6.10 16.66
C THR A 235 11.31 7.21 15.67
N ASP A 236 11.87 6.89 14.52
CA ASP A 236 12.05 7.92 13.48
C ASP A 236 10.69 8.41 12.95
N THR A 237 10.66 9.67 12.48
CA THR A 237 9.45 10.32 11.97
C THR A 237 8.96 9.67 10.69
N ASP A 238 9.88 9.29 9.80
CA ASP A 238 9.58 8.77 8.46
C ASP A 238 9.49 7.23 8.43
N ASP A 239 10.18 6.57 9.36
CA ASP A 239 10.15 5.10 9.51
C ASP A 239 10.05 4.67 10.98
N LYS A 240 8.84 4.28 11.39
CA LYS A 240 8.54 3.83 12.76
C LYS A 240 9.24 2.53 13.16
N THR A 241 9.87 1.82 12.22
CA THR A 241 10.66 0.62 12.52
C THR A 241 12.07 0.95 12.98
N ILE A 242 12.54 2.19 12.75
CA ILE A 242 13.86 2.65 13.19
C ILE A 242 13.77 3.15 14.64
N PRO A 243 14.42 2.47 15.60
CA PRO A 243 14.40 2.90 16.99
C PRO A 243 15.26 4.15 17.20
N MET A 244 14.74 5.11 17.96
CA MET A 244 15.47 6.32 18.35
C MET A 244 15.79 6.27 19.85
N PRO A 245 16.96 6.77 20.30
CA PRO A 245 17.36 6.64 21.69
C PRO A 245 16.52 7.54 22.62
N LEU A 246 16.17 7.01 23.79
CA LEU A 246 15.63 7.78 24.91
C LEU A 246 16.72 8.35 25.83
N ASP A 247 17.98 7.95 25.63
CA ASP A 247 19.16 8.35 26.41
C ASP A 247 19.20 9.85 26.70
N GLY A 248 19.35 10.20 27.98
CA GLY A 248 19.44 11.58 28.44
C GLY A 248 18.14 12.40 28.37
N LEU A 249 17.08 11.88 27.74
CA LEU A 249 15.77 12.54 27.72
C LEU A 249 15.09 12.44 29.09
N THR A 250 14.13 13.32 29.33
CA THR A 250 13.38 13.37 30.59
C THR A 250 11.91 13.10 30.34
N PHE A 251 11.39 12.02 30.93
CA PHE A 251 9.95 11.87 31.12
C PHE A 251 9.50 12.86 32.20
N SER A 252 8.39 13.56 31.97
CA SER A 252 7.79 14.48 32.94
C SER A 252 6.27 14.42 32.85
N ASP A 253 5.62 14.37 34.01
CA ASP A 253 4.16 14.35 34.13
C ASP A 253 3.74 15.24 35.30
N GLU A 254 2.93 16.27 35.01
CA GLU A 254 2.26 17.06 36.02
C GLU A 254 1.03 16.26 36.48
N LEU A 255 1.05 15.76 37.72
CA LEU A 255 0.03 14.87 38.27
C LEU A 255 -1.30 15.58 38.59
N ALA A 256 -1.77 16.41 37.66
CA ALA A 256 -2.98 17.18 37.74
C ALA A 256 -4.19 16.24 37.90
N ASN A 257 -4.94 16.41 38.98
CA ASN A 257 -6.17 15.69 39.30
C ASN A 257 -6.06 14.17 39.50
N VAL A 258 -4.85 13.59 39.51
CA VAL A 258 -4.64 12.14 39.71
C VAL A 258 -4.12 11.77 41.10
N GLY A 259 -3.82 12.76 41.94
CA GLY A 259 -3.41 12.58 43.33
C GLY A 259 -1.92 12.76 43.59
N VAL A 260 -1.53 12.67 44.85
CA VAL A 260 -0.14 12.85 45.27
C VAL A 260 0.65 11.58 45.00
N TYR A 261 1.84 11.70 44.39
CA TYR A 261 2.76 10.59 44.16
C TYR A 261 3.05 9.80 45.45
N VAL A 262 3.12 8.46 45.34
CA VAL A 262 3.53 7.56 46.42
C VAL A 262 5.04 7.30 46.32
N PRO A 263 5.87 7.82 47.25
CA PRO A 263 7.31 7.60 47.22
C PRO A 263 7.70 6.12 47.19
N GLY A 264 8.72 5.78 46.39
CA GLY A 264 9.23 4.42 46.24
C GLY A 264 8.38 3.50 45.35
N SER A 265 7.30 4.02 44.74
CA SER A 265 6.46 3.24 43.82
C SER A 265 6.89 3.29 42.35
N PHE A 266 7.88 4.12 42.03
CA PHE A 266 8.30 4.37 40.65
C PHE A 266 9.24 3.27 40.16
N ALA A 267 8.97 2.77 38.97
CA ALA A 267 9.79 1.78 38.30
C ALA A 267 9.85 2.04 36.80
N VAL A 268 10.97 1.67 36.19
CA VAL A 268 11.20 1.71 34.74
C VAL A 268 11.54 0.30 34.29
N ASP A 269 10.75 -0.21 33.35
CA ASP A 269 10.83 -1.60 32.87
C ASP A 269 10.80 -2.63 34.01
N GLY A 270 10.01 -2.34 35.05
CA GLY A 270 9.86 -3.17 36.25
C GLY A 270 11.00 -3.05 37.27
N ASN A 271 12.05 -2.27 36.98
CA ASN A 271 13.14 -2.02 37.91
C ASN A 271 12.85 -0.76 38.72
N ALA A 272 13.04 -0.83 40.04
CA ALA A 272 12.90 0.35 40.90
C ALA A 272 13.85 1.46 40.45
N ALA A 273 13.32 2.69 40.38
CA ALA A 273 14.07 3.86 39.99
C ALA A 273 13.62 5.07 40.80
N ASP A 274 14.52 6.05 40.96
CA ASP A 274 14.26 7.25 41.76
C ASP A 274 13.90 8.43 40.85
N PRO A 275 12.62 8.83 40.76
CA PRO A 275 12.22 10.03 40.05
C PRO A 275 12.45 11.26 40.93
N ALA A 276 12.59 12.42 40.30
CA ALA A 276 12.39 13.69 40.99
C ALA A 276 10.88 13.95 41.15
N TYR A 277 10.46 14.37 42.33
CA TYR A 277 9.08 14.79 42.59
C TYR A 277 9.08 16.15 43.29
N ALA A 278 8.65 17.18 42.58
CA ALA A 278 8.61 18.54 43.08
C ALA A 278 7.40 19.29 42.50
N GLY A 279 6.68 20.03 43.35
CA GLY A 279 5.56 20.85 42.91
C GLY A 279 4.42 20.07 42.23
N GLY A 280 4.22 18.79 42.57
CA GLY A 280 3.20 17.95 41.94
C GLY A 280 3.60 17.35 40.58
N THR A 281 4.82 17.63 40.11
CA THR A 281 5.37 17.05 38.89
C THR A 281 6.33 15.92 39.23
N ILE A 282 6.16 14.78 38.55
CA ILE A 282 7.12 13.68 38.56
C ILE A 282 7.99 13.76 37.32
N SER A 283 9.30 13.59 37.46
CA SER A 283 10.22 13.55 36.33
C SER A 283 11.31 12.50 36.50
N TYR A 284 11.73 11.92 35.39
CA TYR A 284 12.76 10.89 35.35
C TYR A 284 13.62 11.07 34.10
N LYS A 285 14.93 11.22 34.31
CA LYS A 285 15.91 11.29 33.22
C LYS A 285 16.37 9.87 32.88
N PHE A 286 16.18 9.46 31.64
CA PHE A 286 16.65 8.17 31.16
C PHE A 286 18.18 8.13 31.17
N PRO A 287 18.80 7.04 31.66
CA PRO A 287 20.24 6.88 31.62
C PRO A 287 20.72 6.68 30.18
N ASP A 288 22.00 6.96 29.95
CA ASP A 288 22.68 6.63 28.69
C ASP A 288 22.93 5.12 28.67
N ALA A 289 22.03 4.39 28.00
CA ALA A 289 21.97 2.93 28.02
C ALA A 289 21.93 2.32 26.61
N SER A 290 21.79 3.14 25.57
CA SER A 290 21.85 2.69 24.18
C SER A 290 23.28 2.31 23.80
N THR A 291 23.42 1.25 23.00
CA THR A 291 24.68 0.82 22.40
C THR A 291 24.57 0.85 20.88
N ALA A 292 25.69 0.67 20.18
CA ALA A 292 25.70 0.53 18.73
C ALA A 292 24.80 -0.63 18.25
N ASP A 293 24.66 -1.68 19.06
CA ASP A 293 23.90 -2.90 18.72
C ASP A 293 22.47 -2.91 19.29
N SER A 294 22.13 -1.99 20.21
CA SER A 294 20.82 -1.96 20.86
C SER A 294 20.46 -0.56 21.32
N VAL A 295 19.49 0.05 20.65
CA VAL A 295 18.96 1.38 21.01
C VAL A 295 17.83 1.20 22.03
N LYS A 296 17.92 1.91 23.17
CA LYS A 296 16.84 1.99 24.15
C LYS A 296 15.78 2.99 23.70
N SER A 297 14.84 2.50 22.89
CA SER A 297 13.79 3.31 22.26
C SER A 297 12.42 3.17 22.90
N THR A 298 12.27 2.30 23.89
CA THR A 298 11.01 2.12 24.62
C THR A 298 11.29 1.99 26.11
N ALA A 299 10.43 2.59 26.93
CA ALA A 299 10.44 2.43 28.37
C ALA A 299 9.00 2.32 28.90
N THR A 300 8.75 1.34 29.76
CA THR A 300 7.51 1.26 30.54
C THR A 300 7.74 1.82 31.93
N ILE A 301 7.14 2.98 32.19
CA ILE A 301 7.16 3.62 33.49
C ILE A 301 5.92 3.19 34.26
N THR A 302 6.07 2.78 35.52
CA THR A 302 4.96 2.56 36.45
C THR A 302 5.17 3.33 37.72
N PHE A 303 4.11 3.92 38.26
CA PHE A 303 4.13 4.61 39.54
C PHE A 303 2.75 4.62 40.19
N LYS A 304 2.67 4.97 41.46
CA LYS A 304 1.40 5.09 42.18
C LYS A 304 1.11 6.52 42.62
N THR A 305 -0.18 6.86 42.67
CA THR A 305 -0.68 8.06 43.36
C THR A 305 -1.69 7.67 44.44
N TRP A 306 -1.75 8.43 45.53
CA TRP A 306 -2.83 8.29 46.51
C TRP A 306 -4.16 8.72 45.90
N ILE A 307 -5.23 7.97 46.16
CA ILE A 307 -6.59 8.32 45.70
C ILE A 307 -6.96 9.69 46.30
N PRO A 308 -7.25 10.72 45.48
CA PRO A 308 -7.65 12.03 45.97
C PRO A 308 -8.98 11.96 46.73
N LYS A 309 -8.94 12.26 48.04
CA LYS A 309 -10.15 12.20 48.90
C LYS A 309 -11.29 13.07 48.38
N ASN A 310 -10.95 14.30 47.97
CA ASN A 310 -11.90 15.30 47.48
C ASN A 310 -12.56 14.97 46.13
N ILE A 311 -12.04 14.00 45.37
CA ILE A 311 -12.58 13.62 44.05
C ILE A 311 -13.39 12.31 44.15
N TYR A 312 -12.90 11.35 44.93
CA TYR A 312 -13.46 9.99 44.95
C TYR A 312 -14.26 9.64 46.20
N TYR A 313 -14.10 10.38 47.30
CA TYR A 313 -14.83 10.14 48.54
C TYR A 313 -15.84 11.28 48.77
N TYR A 314 -16.98 11.20 48.08
CA TYR A 314 -18.16 11.92 48.53
C TYR A 314 -18.72 11.16 49.74
N GLU A 315 -18.82 11.82 50.89
CA GLU A 315 -19.62 11.30 52.00
C GLU A 315 -21.06 11.16 51.51
N LYS A 316 -21.47 9.95 51.12
CA LYS A 316 -22.90 9.62 51.07
C LYS A 316 -23.34 9.43 52.52
N ASN A 317 -23.94 10.47 53.09
CA ASN A 317 -24.79 10.33 54.28
C ASN A 317 -25.97 9.45 53.88
N GLY A 318 -25.78 8.13 54.00
CA GLY A 318 -26.81 7.15 53.71
C GLY A 318 -27.90 7.23 54.76
N ASN A 319 -29.04 7.83 54.42
CA ASN A 319 -30.29 7.27 54.90
C ASN A 319 -30.58 6.06 54.01
N PHE A 320 -30.26 4.89 54.52
CA PHE A 320 -30.86 3.66 54.04
C PHE A 320 -32.22 3.52 54.76
N ASP A 321 -33.30 3.78 54.03
CA ASP A 321 -34.65 3.31 54.42
C ASP A 321 -34.80 1.83 54.04
#